data_AF-A0A962A1X3-F1
#
_entry.id   AF-A0A962A1X3-F1
#
_cell.length_a   1.000
_cell.length_b   1.000
_cell.length_c   1.000
_cell.angle_alpha   90.00
_cell.angle_beta   90.00
_cell.angle_gamma   90.00
#
_symmetry.space_group_name_H-M   'P 1'
#
loop_
_entity.id
_entity.type
_entity.pdbx_description
1 polymer ?
#
loop_
_entity_poly.entity_id
_entity_poly.type
_entity_poly.pdbx_seq_one_letter_code
_entity_poly.pdbx_strand_id
1 'polypeptide(L)'
;MFSGTSGAFAQEKETQVYAPGSTFKNEGADVIRALQRRSLSDNGFIKPSVVELSLVHYDFMDPEDQFGVLMTVPDVVSGCWDITPLEYEATFIDPYYFDVKVKDYQRRKIETQDVQFECPAGNKMSSALIVLSKKDLQKREIRQIRFSNGSIADYYDIMASDKSISLIPKSMVVFKAKELTGAKKDRMTLGFNNSGQVALHVPMARKGENIKEQLVKFAQMRALTPVEGAQGAYSESGGFTGYFNDDDGHILGTIGEEGYAELGKITVGRPYDGPKGRVLTPVPLQVYVTRPGTKL
;
A
#
# COMPACT_ATOMS: atom_id res chain seq x y z
N MET A 1 -26.52 -33.48 42.98
CA MET A 1 -26.24 -33.87 41.58
C MET A 1 -26.22 -32.61 40.75
N PHE A 2 -25.05 -32.26 40.21
CA PHE A 2 -24.89 -31.19 39.23
C PHE A 2 -25.30 -31.70 37.85
N SER A 3 -26.01 -30.88 37.09
CA SER A 3 -25.95 -30.91 35.63
C SER A 3 -26.24 -29.49 35.13
N GLY A 4 -25.20 -28.87 34.60
CA GLY A 4 -25.29 -27.59 33.91
C GLY A 4 -25.45 -27.81 32.41
N THR A 5 -26.05 -26.84 31.73
CA THR A 5 -25.96 -26.70 30.28
C THR A 5 -25.99 -25.20 29.92
N SER A 6 -24.80 -24.71 29.57
CA SER A 6 -24.49 -23.97 28.34
C SER A 6 -25.44 -22.84 27.92
N GLY A 7 -25.09 -21.60 28.28
CA GLY A 7 -25.58 -20.41 27.61
C GLY A 7 -24.86 -20.22 26.27
N ALA A 8 -25.58 -20.38 25.16
CA ALA A 8 -25.16 -19.94 23.84
C ALA A 8 -25.85 -18.61 23.54
N PHE A 9 -25.06 -17.56 23.33
CA PHE A 9 -25.50 -16.28 22.77
C PHE A 9 -26.00 -16.53 21.33
N ALA A 10 -27.31 -16.49 21.15
CA ALA A 10 -27.91 -16.45 19.83
C ALA A 10 -27.70 -15.06 19.22
N GLN A 11 -27.08 -15.02 18.05
CA GLN A 11 -27.10 -13.86 17.15
C GLN A 11 -28.56 -13.50 16.86
N GLU A 12 -28.95 -12.25 17.15
CA GLU A 12 -30.12 -11.65 16.53
C GLU A 12 -29.90 -11.62 15.01
N LYS A 13 -30.55 -12.54 14.30
CA LYS A 13 -30.82 -12.37 12.88
C LYS A 13 -31.87 -11.27 12.76
N GLU A 14 -31.48 -10.11 12.24
CA GLU A 14 -32.43 -9.16 11.68
C GLU A 14 -33.25 -9.88 10.60
N THR A 15 -34.46 -10.27 10.97
CA THR A 15 -35.41 -10.89 10.05
C THR A 15 -36.20 -9.75 9.41
N GLN A 16 -35.61 -9.10 8.39
CA GLN A 16 -36.38 -8.23 7.52
C GLN A 16 -37.30 -9.10 6.65
N VAL A 17 -38.60 -9.00 6.90
CA VAL A 17 -39.63 -9.69 6.11
C VAL A 17 -39.85 -8.88 4.82
N TYR A 18 -39.45 -9.45 3.68
CA TYR A 18 -39.67 -8.85 2.36
C TYR A 18 -41.03 -9.28 1.79
N ALA A 19 -41.71 -8.34 1.11
CA ALA A 19 -42.97 -8.62 0.43
C ALA A 19 -42.77 -9.62 -0.74
N PRO A 20 -43.67 -10.61 -0.92
CA PRO A 20 -43.57 -11.60 -1.99
C PRO A 20 -43.63 -10.93 -3.36
N GLY A 21 -42.61 -11.13 -4.20
CA GLY A 21 -42.55 -10.60 -5.57
C GLY A 21 -41.53 -9.46 -5.80
N SER A 22 -40.84 -8.99 -4.76
CA SER A 22 -39.71 -8.06 -4.94
C SER A 22 -38.45 -8.82 -5.38
N THR A 23 -38.13 -8.75 -6.67
CA THR A 23 -36.81 -9.19 -7.17
C THR A 23 -35.79 -8.15 -6.73
N PHE A 24 -34.87 -8.56 -5.86
CA PHE A 24 -33.72 -7.73 -5.48
C PHE A 24 -32.86 -7.47 -6.72
N LYS A 25 -32.99 -6.30 -7.35
CA LYS A 25 -32.07 -5.85 -8.40
C LYS A 25 -30.83 -5.30 -7.72
N ASN A 26 -29.77 -6.10 -7.70
CA ASN A 26 -28.44 -5.60 -7.36
C ASN A 26 -27.92 -4.81 -8.57
N GLU A 27 -28.32 -3.54 -8.67
CA GLU A 27 -28.00 -2.66 -9.80
C GLU A 27 -26.48 -2.59 -10.05
N GLY A 28 -25.66 -2.64 -8.99
CA GLY A 28 -24.20 -2.72 -9.12
C GLY A 28 -23.72 -4.01 -9.78
N ALA A 29 -24.28 -5.17 -9.40
CA ALA A 29 -23.90 -6.46 -9.99
C ALA A 29 -24.35 -6.60 -11.46
N ASP A 30 -25.53 -6.09 -11.81
CA ASP A 30 -26.03 -6.17 -13.19
C ASP A 30 -25.28 -5.21 -14.12
N VAL A 31 -24.85 -4.05 -13.61
CA VAL A 31 -23.97 -3.12 -14.34
C VAL A 31 -22.57 -3.70 -14.54
N ILE A 32 -21.99 -4.35 -13.52
CA ILE A 32 -20.70 -5.05 -13.64
C ILE A 32 -20.77 -6.18 -14.68
N ARG A 33 -21.85 -6.97 -14.68
CA ARG A 33 -22.08 -8.02 -15.70
C ARG A 33 -22.25 -7.45 -17.10
N ALA A 34 -22.92 -6.30 -17.24
CA ALA A 34 -23.09 -5.63 -18.53
C ALA A 34 -21.76 -5.07 -19.06
N LEU A 35 -20.91 -4.52 -18.19
CA LEU A 35 -19.56 -4.08 -18.52
C LEU A 35 -18.66 -5.26 -18.91
N GLN A 36 -18.70 -6.38 -18.17
CA GLN A 36 -17.97 -7.60 -18.49
C GLN A 36 -18.39 -8.23 -19.84
N ARG A 37 -19.66 -8.10 -20.24
CA ARG A 37 -20.11 -8.58 -21.55
C ARG A 37 -19.62 -7.70 -22.70
N ARG A 38 -19.44 -6.39 -22.48
CA ARG A 38 -18.88 -5.45 -23.47
C ARG A 38 -17.37 -5.55 -23.61
N SER A 39 -16.63 -5.81 -22.53
CA SER A 39 -15.16 -6.01 -22.63
C SER A 39 -14.76 -7.24 -23.46
N LEU A 40 -15.70 -8.15 -23.71
CA LEU A 40 -15.51 -9.30 -24.59
C LEU A 40 -15.85 -9.01 -26.07
N SER A 41 -16.52 -7.89 -26.39
CA SER A 41 -16.96 -7.57 -27.77
C SER A 41 -16.00 -6.67 -28.54
N ASP A 42 -15.18 -5.88 -27.87
CA ASP A 42 -14.42 -4.81 -28.51
C ASP A 42 -12.96 -5.25 -28.74
N ASN A 43 -12.60 -5.64 -29.97
CA ASN A 43 -11.26 -5.77 -30.58
C ASN A 43 -10.00 -5.67 -29.68
N GLY A 44 -9.95 -6.39 -28.55
CA GLY A 44 -8.88 -6.31 -27.57
C GLY A 44 -8.91 -5.09 -26.63
N PHE A 45 -9.84 -4.13 -26.77
CA PHE A 45 -10.02 -3.03 -25.82
C PHE A 45 -10.90 -3.48 -24.65
N ILE A 46 -10.41 -3.25 -23.44
CA ILE A 46 -11.04 -3.65 -22.20
C ILE A 46 -11.34 -2.39 -21.40
N LYS A 47 -12.63 -2.17 -21.18
CA LYS A 47 -13.10 -1.16 -20.25
C LYS A 47 -12.90 -1.63 -18.81
N PRO A 48 -12.16 -0.90 -17.96
CA PRO A 48 -11.93 -1.33 -16.59
C PRO A 48 -13.25 -1.34 -15.81
N SER A 49 -13.63 -2.53 -15.33
CA SER A 49 -14.82 -2.74 -14.50
C SER A 49 -14.55 -2.51 -13.02
N VAL A 50 -13.29 -2.68 -12.61
CA VAL A 50 -12.76 -2.37 -11.27
C VAL A 50 -11.37 -1.75 -11.44
N VAL A 51 -11.12 -0.66 -10.72
CA VAL A 51 -9.80 -0.03 -10.61
C VAL A 51 -9.49 0.12 -9.13
N GLU A 52 -8.40 -0.46 -8.68
CA GLU A 52 -7.95 -0.34 -7.30
C GLU A 52 -7.09 0.92 -7.16
N LEU A 53 -7.38 1.72 -6.13
CA LEU A 53 -6.69 2.96 -5.83
C LEU A 53 -5.86 2.79 -4.55
N SER A 54 -4.62 3.27 -4.58
CA SER A 54 -3.75 3.38 -3.41
C SER A 54 -3.05 4.74 -3.40
N LEU A 55 -2.77 5.24 -2.20
CA LEU A 55 -1.87 6.38 -2.02
C LEU A 55 -0.44 5.86 -1.83
N VAL A 56 0.49 6.37 -2.63
CA VAL A 56 1.89 5.92 -2.62
C VAL A 56 2.83 7.11 -2.62
N HIS A 57 4.07 6.89 -2.19
CA HIS A 57 5.17 7.83 -2.31
C HIS A 57 6.38 7.08 -2.87
N TYR A 58 7.03 7.63 -3.89
CA TYR A 58 8.21 7.06 -4.52
C TYR A 58 9.40 8.01 -4.39
N ASP A 59 10.62 7.48 -4.45
CA ASP A 59 11.85 8.25 -4.18
C ASP A 59 12.08 9.45 -5.10
N PHE A 60 11.49 9.46 -6.30
CA PHE A 60 11.58 10.60 -7.23
C PHE A 60 10.59 11.74 -6.90
N MET A 61 9.65 11.53 -5.97
CA MET A 61 8.67 12.52 -5.55
C MET A 61 9.22 13.39 -4.43
N ASP A 62 8.83 14.66 -4.40
CA ASP A 62 9.10 15.54 -3.27
C ASP A 62 8.53 14.93 -1.96
N PRO A 63 9.36 14.61 -0.95
CA PRO A 63 8.94 13.97 0.30
C PRO A 63 8.05 14.85 1.18
N GLU A 64 7.99 16.16 0.93
CA GLU A 64 7.20 17.11 1.72
C GLU A 64 5.90 17.53 1.03
N ASP A 65 5.81 17.39 -0.30
CA ASP A 65 4.70 17.95 -1.07
C ASP A 65 3.99 16.95 -2.00
N GLN A 66 4.73 16.05 -2.64
CA GLN A 66 4.20 15.23 -3.72
C GLN A 66 3.77 13.85 -3.25
N PHE A 67 2.67 13.35 -3.84
CA PHE A 67 2.22 11.99 -3.63
C PHE A 67 1.68 11.38 -4.92
N GLY A 68 1.68 10.06 -4.96
CA GLY A 68 1.10 9.26 -6.02
C GLY A 68 -0.30 8.77 -5.68
N VAL A 69 -1.21 8.86 -6.65
CA VAL A 69 -2.40 8.00 -6.71
C VAL A 69 -2.09 6.87 -7.69
N LEU A 70 -1.85 5.68 -7.16
CA LEU A 70 -1.63 4.47 -7.96
C LEU A 70 -2.97 3.84 -8.29
N MET A 71 -3.21 3.61 -9.57
CA MET A 71 -4.37 2.93 -10.13
C MET A 71 -3.94 1.59 -10.69
N THR A 72 -4.59 0.50 -10.30
CA THR A 72 -4.30 -0.85 -10.79
C THR A 72 -5.57 -1.60 -11.16
N VAL A 73 -5.59 -2.28 -12.31
CA VAL A 73 -6.68 -3.21 -12.66
C VAL A 73 -6.34 -4.59 -12.10
N PRO A 74 -7.21 -5.23 -11.30
CA PRO A 74 -6.96 -6.56 -10.74
C PRO A 74 -7.16 -7.69 -11.77
N ASP A 75 -7.53 -7.36 -13.01
CA ASP A 75 -7.80 -8.33 -14.07
C ASP A 75 -6.50 -9.05 -14.47
N VAL A 76 -6.35 -10.26 -13.97
CA VAL A 76 -5.26 -11.17 -14.36
C VAL A 76 -5.57 -11.72 -15.75
N VAL A 77 -4.85 -11.25 -16.77
CA VAL A 77 -4.92 -11.86 -18.10
C VAL A 77 -3.96 -13.05 -18.15
N SER A 78 -4.51 -14.25 -18.22
CA SER A 78 -3.73 -15.47 -18.45
C SER A 78 -3.48 -15.69 -19.95
N GLY A 79 -2.30 -16.22 -20.28
CA GLY A 79 -1.89 -16.53 -21.65
C GLY A 79 -0.94 -15.51 -22.28
N CYS A 80 -0.66 -15.67 -23.57
CA CYS A 80 0.36 -14.92 -24.30
C CYS A 80 -0.16 -13.57 -24.83
N TRP A 81 -0.48 -12.69 -23.90
CA TRP A 81 -1.01 -11.36 -24.20
C TRP A 81 -0.06 -10.29 -23.71
N ASP A 82 0.05 -9.20 -24.45
CA ASP A 82 0.61 -7.95 -23.97
C ASP A 82 -0.52 -7.04 -23.51
N ILE A 83 -0.31 -6.32 -22.40
CA ILE A 83 -1.32 -5.42 -21.83
C ILE A 83 -0.73 -4.03 -21.83
N THR A 84 -1.42 -3.08 -22.46
CA THR A 84 -0.99 -1.67 -22.41
C THR A 84 -1.15 -1.12 -20.99
N PRO A 85 -0.29 -0.17 -20.55
CA PRO A 85 -0.52 0.59 -19.34
C PRO A 85 -1.90 1.24 -19.32
N LEU A 86 -2.41 1.53 -18.12
CA LEU A 86 -3.65 2.29 -18.00
C LEU A 86 -3.37 3.71 -18.49
N GLU A 87 -4.20 4.20 -19.40
CA GLU A 87 -4.16 5.59 -19.81
C GLU A 87 -5.21 6.40 -19.07
N TYR A 88 -4.90 7.65 -18.77
CA TYR A 88 -5.85 8.56 -18.14
C TYR A 88 -5.68 9.99 -18.66
N GLU A 89 -6.77 10.74 -18.60
CA GLU A 89 -6.78 12.20 -18.76
C GLU A 89 -7.05 12.82 -17.39
N ALA A 90 -6.26 13.82 -17.01
CA ALA A 90 -6.41 14.50 -15.73
C ALA A 90 -6.52 16.01 -15.97
N THR A 91 -7.55 16.63 -15.37
CA THR A 91 -7.81 18.07 -15.53
C THR A 91 -8.34 18.68 -14.24
N PHE A 92 -7.94 19.92 -13.96
CA PHE A 92 -8.58 20.73 -12.93
C PHE A 92 -9.89 21.30 -13.48
N ILE A 93 -10.99 21.09 -12.77
CA ILE A 93 -12.31 21.59 -13.12
C ILE A 93 -12.81 22.50 -11.99
N ASP A 94 -13.03 23.76 -12.33
CA ASP A 94 -13.57 24.75 -11.39
C ASP A 94 -15.00 24.37 -10.96
N PRO A 95 -15.40 24.65 -9.71
CA PRO A 95 -14.60 25.36 -8.70
C PRO A 95 -13.72 24.47 -7.79
N TYR A 96 -13.95 23.15 -7.68
CA TYR A 96 -13.33 22.35 -6.59
C TYR A 96 -12.88 20.93 -6.97
N TYR A 97 -12.83 20.58 -8.26
CA TYR A 97 -12.60 19.20 -8.70
C TYR A 97 -11.26 19.01 -9.40
N PHE A 98 -10.60 17.90 -9.08
CA PHE A 98 -9.61 17.29 -9.96
C PHE A 98 -10.27 16.08 -10.63
N ASP A 99 -10.48 16.15 -11.95
CA ASP A 99 -11.14 15.10 -12.71
C ASP A 99 -10.12 14.19 -13.37
N VAL A 100 -10.27 12.89 -13.13
CA VAL A 100 -9.45 11.82 -13.66
C VAL A 100 -10.34 10.89 -14.47
N LYS A 101 -10.13 10.86 -15.78
CA LYS A 101 -10.84 9.98 -16.70
C LYS A 101 -9.91 8.87 -17.17
N VAL A 102 -10.13 7.67 -16.66
CA VAL A 102 -9.41 6.45 -17.05
C VAL A 102 -9.99 5.92 -18.37
N LYS A 103 -9.11 5.63 -19.32
CA LYS A 103 -9.46 5.10 -20.64
C LYS A 103 -9.52 3.58 -20.61
N ASP A 104 -10.05 3.02 -21.70
CA ASP A 104 -9.98 1.58 -21.94
C ASP A 104 -8.52 1.18 -22.19
N TYR A 105 -8.12 0.02 -21.69
CA TYR A 105 -6.77 -0.53 -21.92
C TYR A 105 -6.84 -1.66 -22.94
N GLN A 106 -5.72 -1.96 -23.60
CA GLN A 106 -5.71 -2.93 -24.69
C GLN A 106 -4.95 -4.20 -24.29
N ARG A 107 -5.56 -5.36 -24.58
CA ARG A 107 -4.84 -6.63 -24.71
C ARG A 107 -4.45 -6.85 -26.17
N ARG A 108 -3.17 -7.07 -26.44
CA ARG A 108 -2.65 -7.41 -27.76
C ARG A 108 -2.15 -8.84 -27.74
N LYS A 109 -2.53 -9.63 -28.75
CA LYS A 109 -1.92 -10.95 -28.91
C LYS A 109 -0.45 -10.72 -29.27
N ILE A 110 0.45 -11.40 -28.59
CA ILE A 110 1.85 -11.38 -29.00
C ILE A 110 1.94 -12.27 -30.25
N GLU A 111 2.07 -11.65 -31.41
CA GLU A 111 2.30 -12.36 -32.68
C GLU A 111 3.80 -12.49 -32.88
N THR A 112 4.33 -13.70 -32.78
CA THR A 112 5.74 -13.99 -33.10
C THR A 112 5.79 -15.01 -34.22
N GLN A 113 6.75 -14.84 -35.12
CA GLN A 113 7.08 -15.82 -36.15
C GLN A 113 8.17 -16.80 -35.66
N ASP A 114 8.59 -16.68 -34.40
CA ASP A 114 9.80 -17.30 -33.89
C ASP A 114 9.47 -18.53 -33.04
N VAL A 115 10.03 -19.67 -33.42
CA VAL A 115 9.70 -21.01 -32.87
C VAL A 115 10.21 -21.17 -31.42
N GLN A 116 11.07 -20.25 -30.96
CA GLN A 116 11.65 -20.24 -29.62
C GLN A 116 11.02 -19.20 -28.68
N PHE A 117 9.90 -18.56 -29.06
CA PHE A 117 9.29 -17.56 -28.19
C PHE A 117 8.60 -18.19 -26.98
N GLU A 118 9.25 -18.12 -25.82
CA GLU A 118 8.62 -18.41 -24.54
C GLU A 118 7.76 -17.22 -24.11
N CYS A 119 6.45 -17.43 -24.07
CA CYS A 119 5.52 -16.43 -23.54
C CYS A 119 5.89 -16.11 -22.08
N PRO A 120 5.99 -14.82 -21.71
CA PRO A 120 6.33 -14.45 -20.34
C PRO A 120 5.28 -15.01 -19.38
N ALA A 121 5.69 -15.98 -18.57
CA ALA A 121 4.86 -16.57 -17.54
C ALA A 121 4.71 -15.57 -16.39
N GLY A 122 3.51 -15.03 -16.20
CA GLY A 122 3.23 -14.12 -15.11
C GLY A 122 1.88 -13.44 -15.25
N ASN A 123 1.29 -13.07 -14.11
CA ASN A 123 0.10 -12.24 -14.09
C ASN A 123 0.50 -10.85 -14.55
N LYS A 124 -0.06 -10.40 -15.68
CA LYS A 124 0.10 -9.03 -16.15
C LYS A 124 -1.05 -8.19 -15.60
N MET A 125 -0.72 -7.04 -15.00
CA MET A 125 -1.68 -6.06 -14.51
C MET A 125 -1.45 -4.73 -15.23
N SER A 126 -2.52 -4.04 -15.58
CA SER A 126 -2.45 -2.68 -16.12
C SER A 126 -2.50 -1.68 -14.98
N SER A 127 -1.59 -0.70 -14.98
CA SER A 127 -1.50 0.31 -13.92
C SER A 127 -1.17 1.69 -14.47
N ALA A 128 -1.48 2.71 -13.67
CA ALA A 128 -1.15 4.11 -13.92
C ALA A 128 -0.86 4.83 -12.60
N LEU A 129 0.04 5.80 -12.65
CA LEU A 129 0.39 6.65 -11.51
C LEU A 129 0.07 8.11 -11.84
N ILE A 130 -0.65 8.76 -10.94
CA ILE A 130 -0.89 10.21 -10.98
C ILE A 130 -0.06 10.85 -9.88
N VAL A 131 0.81 11.80 -10.24
CA VAL A 131 1.60 12.55 -9.26
C VAL A 131 0.90 13.88 -8.98
N LEU A 132 0.60 14.16 -7.72
CA LEU A 132 -0.10 15.36 -7.27
C LEU A 132 0.72 16.09 -6.20
N SER A 133 0.59 17.41 -6.16
CA SER A 133 1.19 18.29 -5.15
C SER A 133 0.13 18.73 -4.14
N LYS A 134 0.40 18.58 -2.84
CA LYS A 134 -0.47 19.10 -1.78
C LYS A 134 -0.64 20.62 -1.90
N LYS A 135 0.47 21.33 -2.11
CA LYS A 135 0.50 22.80 -2.23
C LYS A 135 -0.35 23.26 -3.41
N ASP A 136 -0.27 22.59 -4.57
CA ASP A 136 -1.09 22.96 -5.74
C ASP A 136 -2.58 22.68 -5.51
N LEU A 137 -2.91 21.52 -4.92
CA LEU A 137 -4.30 21.19 -4.55
C LEU A 137 -4.89 22.21 -3.57
N GLN A 138 -4.12 22.62 -2.55
CA GLN A 138 -4.54 23.63 -1.57
C GLN A 138 -4.68 25.02 -2.20
N LYS A 139 -3.70 25.43 -3.03
CA LYS A 139 -3.71 26.73 -3.72
C LYS A 139 -4.91 26.89 -4.65
N ARG A 140 -5.31 25.81 -5.31
CA ARG A 140 -6.48 25.75 -6.21
C ARG A 140 -7.79 25.43 -5.47
N GLU A 141 -7.74 25.33 -4.15
CA GLU A 141 -8.86 24.97 -3.29
C GLU A 141 -9.57 23.66 -3.71
N ILE A 142 -8.85 22.71 -4.29
CA ILE A 142 -9.42 21.43 -4.72
C ILE A 142 -9.81 20.61 -3.50
N ARG A 143 -11.07 20.18 -3.46
CA ARG A 143 -11.64 19.43 -2.32
C ARG A 143 -11.97 18.00 -2.68
N GLN A 144 -12.08 17.68 -3.97
CA GLN A 144 -12.54 16.37 -4.43
C GLN A 144 -11.77 15.91 -5.66
N ILE A 145 -11.48 14.60 -5.71
CA ILE A 145 -11.06 13.92 -6.92
C ILE A 145 -12.25 13.12 -7.46
N ARG A 146 -12.57 13.31 -8.74
CA ARG A 146 -13.56 12.48 -9.46
C ARG A 146 -12.80 11.51 -10.35
N PHE A 147 -12.98 10.22 -10.12
CA PHE A 147 -12.47 9.18 -11.01
C PHE A 147 -13.60 8.68 -11.89
N SER A 148 -13.39 8.61 -13.20
CA SER A 148 -14.40 8.10 -14.13
C SER A 148 -13.80 7.20 -15.20
N ASN A 149 -14.60 6.27 -15.74
CA ASN A 149 -14.25 5.48 -16.93
C ASN A 149 -15.15 5.84 -18.13
N GLY A 150 -15.77 7.03 -18.11
CA GLY A 150 -16.75 7.48 -19.10
C GLY A 150 -18.16 6.87 -18.97
N SER A 151 -18.38 5.85 -18.14
CA SER A 151 -19.73 5.32 -17.83
C SER A 151 -20.12 5.54 -16.39
N ILE A 152 -19.18 5.40 -15.47
CA ILE A 152 -19.40 5.57 -14.03
C ILE A 152 -18.35 6.55 -13.51
N ALA A 153 -18.75 7.33 -12.51
CA ALA A 153 -17.86 8.23 -11.78
C ALA A 153 -17.94 7.94 -10.27
N ASP A 154 -16.78 7.84 -9.63
CA ASP A 154 -16.63 7.76 -8.19
C ASP A 154 -15.92 9.00 -7.63
N TYR A 155 -16.33 9.43 -6.44
CA TYR A 155 -15.87 10.68 -5.84
C TYR A 155 -15.11 10.43 -4.54
N TYR A 156 -14.03 11.17 -4.34
CA TYR A 156 -13.17 11.09 -3.17
C TYR A 156 -12.92 12.49 -2.62
N ASP A 157 -13.29 12.72 -1.37
CA ASP A 157 -12.92 13.96 -0.68
C ASP A 157 -11.43 13.95 -0.39
N ILE A 158 -10.79 15.10 -0.57
CA ILE A 158 -9.39 15.34 -0.24
C ILE A 158 -9.32 16.01 1.12
N MET A 159 -8.57 15.42 2.04
CA MET A 159 -8.13 16.07 3.26
C MET A 159 -6.62 16.19 3.24
N ALA A 160 -6.12 17.39 2.91
CA ALA A 160 -4.70 17.70 2.93
C ALA A 160 -4.34 18.47 4.20
N SER A 161 -3.29 18.02 4.89
CA SER A 161 -2.61 18.76 5.95
C SER A 161 -1.11 18.84 5.64
N ASP A 162 -0.36 19.61 6.41
CA ASP A 162 1.10 19.69 6.27
C ASP A 162 1.74 18.30 6.39
N LYS A 163 1.16 17.44 7.23
CA LYS A 163 1.71 16.16 7.69
C LYS A 163 1.15 14.93 6.99
N SER A 164 0.05 15.06 6.25
CA SER A 164 -0.64 13.92 5.64
C SER A 164 -1.56 14.35 4.49
N ILE A 165 -1.83 13.41 3.59
CA ILE A 165 -2.94 13.49 2.65
C ILE A 165 -3.85 12.29 2.90
N SER A 166 -5.15 12.53 2.92
CA SER A 166 -6.16 11.47 2.97
C SER A 166 -7.17 11.63 1.83
N LEU A 167 -7.57 10.50 1.25
CA LEU A 167 -8.68 10.41 0.32
C LEU A 167 -9.83 9.62 0.96
N ILE A 168 -11.00 10.24 1.04
CA ILE A 168 -12.20 9.64 1.65
C ILE A 168 -13.20 9.32 0.55
N PRO A 169 -13.41 8.03 0.21
CA PRO A 169 -14.43 7.65 -0.77
C PRO A 169 -15.83 8.10 -0.33
N LYS A 170 -16.54 8.80 -1.23
CA LYS A 170 -18.00 8.98 -1.18
C LYS A 170 -18.73 7.84 -1.85
N SER A 171 -18.14 7.31 -2.92
CA SER A 171 -18.61 6.14 -3.64
C SER A 171 -17.42 5.31 -4.11
N MET A 172 -17.65 4.01 -4.29
CA MET A 172 -16.64 3.07 -4.75
C MET A 172 -17.31 2.03 -5.62
N VAL A 173 -17.89 2.42 -6.76
CA VAL A 173 -18.58 1.49 -7.67
C VAL A 173 -17.56 0.77 -8.55
N VAL A 174 -16.74 1.53 -9.28
CA VAL A 174 -15.66 1.05 -10.15
C VAL A 174 -14.31 1.27 -9.48
N PHE A 175 -14.10 2.44 -8.90
CA PHE A 175 -12.84 2.81 -8.27
C PHE A 175 -12.87 2.41 -6.80
N LYS A 176 -11.98 1.51 -6.37
CA LYS A 176 -12.00 0.88 -5.05
C LYS A 176 -10.76 1.30 -4.28
N ALA A 177 -10.94 1.98 -3.15
CA ALA A 177 -9.82 2.28 -2.26
C ALA A 177 -9.24 1.00 -1.64
N LYS A 178 -7.91 0.90 -1.62
CA LYS A 178 -7.16 -0.12 -0.89
C LYS A 178 -6.61 0.45 0.40
N GLU A 179 -6.21 -0.46 1.30
CA GLU A 179 -5.47 -0.09 2.52
C GLU A 179 -6.21 0.97 3.35
N LEU A 180 -7.54 0.81 3.50
CA LEU A 180 -8.35 1.74 4.26
C LEU A 180 -7.90 1.77 5.74
N THR A 181 -7.63 2.99 6.20
CA THR A 181 -7.11 3.32 7.53
C THR A 181 -8.14 4.11 8.36
N GLY A 182 -7.79 4.42 9.60
CA GLY A 182 -8.65 5.15 10.54
C GLY A 182 -9.59 4.24 11.32
N ALA A 183 -10.20 4.78 12.38
CA ALA A 183 -11.06 4.00 13.29
C ALA A 183 -12.25 3.33 12.58
N LYS A 184 -12.73 3.95 11.49
CA LYS A 184 -13.85 3.44 10.68
C LYS A 184 -13.41 2.68 9.43
N LYS A 185 -12.09 2.57 9.16
CA LYS A 185 -11.55 2.04 7.91
C LYS A 185 -12.23 2.65 6.69
N ASP A 186 -12.32 3.98 6.66
CA ASP A 186 -13.14 4.75 5.72
C ASP A 186 -12.32 5.66 4.81
N ARG A 187 -10.98 5.64 4.91
CA ARG A 187 -10.11 6.56 4.17
C ARG A 187 -8.76 5.93 3.83
N MET A 188 -8.20 6.28 2.69
CA MET A 188 -6.79 6.08 2.40
C MET A 188 -6.01 7.24 3.02
N THR A 189 -4.90 6.96 3.69
CA THR A 189 -4.06 8.01 4.29
C THR A 189 -2.60 7.74 3.99
N LEU A 190 -1.92 8.75 3.48
CA LEU A 190 -0.47 8.77 3.35
C LEU A 190 0.07 9.88 4.25
N GLY A 191 0.91 9.50 5.20
CA GLY A 191 1.65 10.44 6.04
C GLY A 191 2.89 10.95 5.31
N PHE A 192 3.10 12.27 5.35
CA PHE A 192 4.36 12.91 4.97
C PHE A 192 5.29 13.07 6.19
N ASN A 193 4.87 12.57 7.36
CA ASN A 193 5.65 12.51 8.61
C ASN A 193 6.90 11.60 8.53
N ASN A 194 7.22 11.05 7.37
CA ASN A 194 8.48 10.33 7.17
C ASN A 194 9.68 11.26 6.99
N SER A 195 9.51 12.59 7.02
CA SER A 195 10.62 13.55 7.06
C SER A 195 11.47 13.45 8.34
N GLY A 196 10.97 12.72 9.35
CA GLY A 196 11.66 12.48 10.61
C GLY A 196 11.55 11.02 11.05
N GLN A 197 11.26 10.05 10.17
CA GLN A 197 11.23 8.64 10.56
C GLN A 197 12.28 7.85 9.81
N VAL A 198 12.86 6.86 10.50
CA VAL A 198 13.87 5.96 9.97
C VAL A 198 13.52 4.52 10.29
N ALA A 199 13.85 3.62 9.36
CA ALA A 199 13.82 2.19 9.61
C ALA A 199 15.25 1.73 9.94
N LEU A 200 15.43 1.16 11.13
CA LEU A 200 16.67 0.52 11.53
C LEU A 200 16.58 -0.98 11.27
N HIS A 201 17.53 -1.49 10.49
CA HIS A 201 17.59 -2.87 10.04
C HIS A 201 18.78 -3.60 10.62
N VAL A 202 18.56 -4.85 11.04
CA VAL A 202 19.59 -5.79 11.49
C VAL A 202 19.46 -7.07 10.65
N PRO A 203 20.04 -7.13 9.44
CA PRO A 203 19.84 -8.26 8.52
C PRO A 203 20.30 -9.60 9.08
N MET A 204 21.35 -9.59 9.92
CA MET A 204 21.93 -10.80 10.52
C MET A 204 21.21 -11.28 11.79
N ALA A 205 20.11 -10.62 12.19
CA ALA A 205 19.32 -10.99 13.36
C ALA A 205 18.59 -12.34 13.18
N ARG A 206 18.50 -13.11 14.26
CA ARG A 206 17.81 -14.41 14.31
C ARG A 206 16.70 -14.39 15.36
N LYS A 207 15.59 -15.07 15.07
CA LYS A 207 14.48 -15.23 16.02
C LYS A 207 15.00 -15.81 17.35
N GLY A 208 14.54 -15.25 18.46
CA GLY A 208 14.97 -15.61 19.81
C GLY A 208 16.15 -14.80 20.35
N GLU A 209 16.80 -13.96 19.53
CA GLU A 209 17.80 -13.00 20.01
C GLU A 209 17.12 -11.75 20.60
N ASN A 210 17.78 -11.11 21.58
CA ASN A 210 17.29 -9.88 22.20
C ASN A 210 17.56 -8.64 21.34
N ILE A 211 17.12 -8.68 20.08
CA ILE A 211 17.39 -7.62 19.10
C ILE A 211 16.58 -6.37 19.43
N LYS A 212 15.30 -6.54 19.80
CA LYS A 212 14.40 -5.42 20.11
C LYS A 212 14.99 -4.49 21.16
N GLU A 213 15.41 -5.02 22.31
CA GLU A 213 15.94 -4.19 23.39
C GLU A 213 17.28 -3.54 23.00
N GLN A 214 18.16 -4.28 22.32
CA GLN A 214 19.45 -3.76 21.86
C GLN A 214 19.28 -2.65 20.81
N LEU A 215 18.33 -2.81 19.89
CA LEU A 215 18.04 -1.83 18.86
C LEU A 215 17.41 -0.57 19.45
N VAL A 216 16.51 -0.70 20.43
CA VAL A 216 15.95 0.46 21.16
C VAL A 216 17.04 1.24 21.89
N LYS A 217 17.94 0.55 22.62
CA LYS A 217 19.09 1.20 23.28
C LYS A 217 20.01 1.89 22.27
N PHE A 218 20.29 1.22 21.14
CA PHE A 218 21.10 1.75 20.06
C PHE A 218 20.51 3.03 19.44
N ALA A 219 19.19 3.04 19.24
CA ALA A 219 18.43 4.16 18.72
C ALA A 219 18.46 5.35 19.70
N GLN A 220 18.19 5.10 20.98
CA GLN A 220 18.20 6.14 22.02
C GLN A 220 19.57 6.81 22.17
N MET A 221 20.67 6.06 22.05
CA MET A 221 22.03 6.63 22.05
C MET A 221 22.30 7.58 20.86
N ARG A 222 21.46 7.55 19.83
CA ARG A 222 21.51 8.40 18.64
C ARG A 222 20.36 9.40 18.58
N ALA A 223 19.75 9.71 19.72
CA ALA A 223 18.61 10.63 19.83
C ALA A 223 17.37 10.20 19.01
N LEU A 224 17.27 8.91 18.66
CA LEU A 224 16.08 8.38 17.98
C LEU A 224 15.02 7.93 18.99
N THR A 225 13.76 8.27 18.73
CA THR A 225 12.62 7.90 19.58
C THR A 225 11.84 6.73 18.98
N PRO A 226 11.53 5.64 19.71
CA PRO A 226 10.78 4.52 19.14
C PRO A 226 9.36 4.92 18.70
N VAL A 227 8.94 4.48 17.50
CA VAL A 227 7.55 4.62 17.06
C VAL A 227 6.67 3.63 17.82
N GLU A 228 5.61 4.12 18.46
CA GLU A 228 4.69 3.29 19.23
C GLU A 228 4.04 2.22 18.34
N GLY A 229 4.02 0.97 18.81
CA GLY A 229 3.47 -0.17 18.05
C GLY A 229 4.34 -0.67 16.88
N ALA A 230 5.40 0.04 16.48
CA ALA A 230 6.27 -0.30 15.34
C ALA A 230 7.73 -0.61 15.77
N GLN A 231 7.91 -1.04 17.01
CA GLN A 231 9.22 -1.22 17.67
C GLN A 231 9.98 -2.48 17.24
N GLY A 232 9.57 -3.13 16.14
CA GLY A 232 10.35 -4.21 15.56
C GLY A 232 9.60 -5.47 15.16
N ALA A 233 9.84 -5.95 13.95
CA ALA A 233 9.40 -7.27 13.48
C ALA A 233 10.53 -8.00 12.75
N TYR A 234 10.52 -9.33 12.82
CA TYR A 234 11.38 -10.15 11.97
C TYR A 234 10.76 -10.25 10.58
N SER A 235 11.58 -10.08 9.54
CA SER A 235 11.12 -10.26 8.16
C SER A 235 10.97 -11.75 7.82
N GLU A 236 10.20 -12.07 6.77
CA GLU A 236 10.04 -13.45 6.27
C GLU A 236 11.36 -14.04 5.76
N SER A 237 12.23 -13.22 5.16
CA SER A 237 13.55 -13.61 4.66
C SER A 237 14.64 -13.62 5.75
N GLY A 238 14.31 -13.31 7.00
CA GLY A 238 15.27 -13.16 8.10
C GLY A 238 15.69 -11.71 8.35
N GLY A 239 16.34 -11.46 9.49
CA GLY A 239 16.65 -10.11 9.94
C GLY A 239 15.49 -9.42 10.66
N PHE A 240 15.79 -8.28 11.29
CA PHE A 240 14.87 -7.55 12.15
C PHE A 240 14.84 -6.07 11.74
N THR A 241 13.65 -5.48 11.65
CA THR A 241 13.47 -4.06 11.32
C THR A 241 12.60 -3.40 12.37
N GLY A 242 13.05 -2.27 12.92
CA GLY A 242 12.27 -1.41 13.82
C GLY A 242 12.21 0.04 13.34
N TYR A 243 11.14 0.75 13.70
CA TYR A 243 10.90 2.12 13.25
C TYR A 243 11.07 3.13 14.39
N PHE A 244 11.72 4.25 14.07
CA PHE A 244 12.08 5.29 15.04
C PHE A 244 11.88 6.68 14.41
N ASN A 245 11.58 7.69 15.22
CA ASN A 245 11.65 9.08 14.81
C ASN A 245 13.06 9.64 15.06
N ASP A 246 13.56 10.37 14.07
CA ASP A 246 14.74 11.23 14.05
C ASP A 246 14.26 12.69 14.04
N ASP A 247 13.83 13.17 15.21
CA ASP A 247 13.20 14.49 15.35
C ASP A 247 14.15 15.64 14.96
N ASP A 248 15.47 15.42 15.07
CA ASP A 248 16.53 16.38 14.72
C ASP A 248 17.06 16.21 13.28
N GLY A 249 16.61 15.18 12.55
CA GLY A 249 16.98 14.92 11.15
C GLY A 249 18.45 14.54 10.92
N HIS A 250 19.23 14.29 11.98
CA HIS A 250 20.66 14.02 11.89
C HIS A 250 20.96 12.68 11.23
N ILE A 251 20.17 11.65 11.54
CA ILE A 251 20.35 10.30 11.01
C ILE A 251 19.82 10.22 9.58
N LEU A 252 18.69 10.85 9.29
CA LEU A 252 18.16 10.98 7.94
C LEU A 252 19.14 11.67 6.99
N GLY A 253 19.84 12.70 7.48
CA GLY A 253 20.89 13.38 6.72
C GLY A 253 22.10 12.50 6.37
N THR A 254 22.28 11.33 7.02
CA THR A 254 23.36 10.39 6.69
C THR A 254 23.00 9.40 5.59
N ILE A 255 21.72 9.30 5.23
CA ILE A 255 21.24 8.41 4.17
C ILE A 255 21.63 9.02 2.82
N GLY A 256 22.66 8.44 2.19
CA GLY A 256 23.17 8.88 0.90
C GLY A 256 22.25 8.50 -0.27
N GLU A 257 22.75 8.73 -1.49
CA GLU A 257 22.01 8.45 -2.74
C GLU A 257 21.65 6.95 -2.89
N GLU A 258 22.39 6.05 -2.25
CA GLU A 258 22.10 4.61 -2.25
C GLU A 258 20.86 4.23 -1.43
N GLY A 259 20.25 5.18 -0.70
CA GLY A 259 19.00 4.95 0.03
C GLY A 259 19.16 4.24 1.38
N TYR A 260 20.39 3.91 1.77
CA TYR A 260 20.74 3.36 3.08
C TYR A 260 22.06 3.92 3.63
N ALA A 261 22.30 3.75 4.93
CA ALA A 261 23.60 4.00 5.55
C ALA A 261 23.88 2.99 6.68
N GLU A 262 25.16 2.66 6.93
CA GLU A 262 25.57 1.88 8.11
C GLU A 262 25.70 2.81 9.32
N LEU A 263 24.93 2.56 10.38
CA LEU A 263 24.99 3.38 11.61
C LEU A 263 25.93 2.81 12.67
N GLY A 264 26.23 1.52 12.62
CA GLY A 264 27.14 0.84 13.55
C GLY A 264 26.67 -0.54 13.96
N LYS A 265 27.01 -0.96 15.18
CA LYS A 265 26.82 -2.34 15.66
C LYS A 265 26.00 -2.41 16.95
N ILE A 266 25.18 -3.46 17.07
CA ILE A 266 24.62 -3.92 18.34
C ILE A 266 25.24 -5.27 18.72
N THR A 267 25.28 -5.59 20.01
CA THR A 267 25.85 -6.85 20.49
C THR A 267 24.75 -7.77 21.01
N VAL A 268 24.71 -9.00 20.53
CA VAL A 268 23.81 -10.05 21.05
C VAL A 268 24.58 -11.26 21.55
N GLY A 269 24.01 -11.97 22.52
CA GLY A 269 24.55 -13.26 22.96
C GLY A 269 24.06 -14.39 22.06
N ARG A 270 24.99 -15.13 21.44
CA ARG A 270 24.66 -16.36 20.70
C ARG A 270 25.17 -17.59 21.45
N PRO A 271 24.40 -18.69 21.47
CA PRO A 271 24.91 -19.94 22.01
C PRO A 271 26.06 -20.47 21.15
N TYR A 272 27.13 -20.88 21.83
CA TYR A 272 28.29 -21.54 21.26
C TYR A 272 28.55 -22.83 22.05
N ASP A 273 28.51 -23.97 21.37
CA ASP A 273 28.81 -25.27 21.95
C ASP A 273 30.30 -25.54 21.80
N GLY A 274 31.05 -25.18 22.84
CA GLY A 274 32.49 -25.37 22.90
C GLY A 274 32.91 -26.60 23.70
N PRO A 275 34.23 -26.88 23.79
CA PRO A 275 34.78 -28.00 24.56
C PRO A 275 34.42 -27.97 26.06
N LYS A 276 33.98 -26.81 26.59
CA LYS A 276 33.60 -26.59 27.99
C LYS A 276 32.08 -26.56 28.21
N GLY A 277 31.28 -26.94 27.21
CA GLY A 277 29.82 -26.86 27.23
C GLY A 277 29.26 -25.61 26.53
N ARG A 278 27.94 -25.43 26.62
CA ARG A 278 27.21 -24.35 25.96
C ARG A 278 27.40 -23.04 26.69
N VAL A 279 28.02 -22.05 26.03
CA VAL A 279 28.22 -20.70 26.56
C VAL A 279 27.58 -19.67 25.62
N LEU A 280 27.15 -18.52 26.16
CA LEU A 280 26.72 -17.39 25.34
C LEU A 280 27.93 -16.54 24.97
N THR A 281 28.23 -16.44 23.67
CA THR A 281 29.29 -15.58 23.15
C THR A 281 28.71 -14.28 22.61
N PRO A 282 29.32 -13.11 22.89
CA PRO A 282 28.88 -11.85 22.33
C PRO A 282 29.22 -11.80 20.83
N VAL A 283 28.24 -11.46 20.01
CA VAL A 283 28.37 -11.33 18.56
C VAL A 283 27.89 -9.93 18.14
N PRO A 284 28.74 -9.12 17.50
CA PRO A 284 28.33 -7.84 16.96
C PRO A 284 27.53 -8.03 15.66
N LEU A 285 26.40 -7.36 15.55
CA LEU A 285 25.54 -7.33 14.37
C LEU A 285 25.47 -5.91 13.83
N GLN A 286 25.57 -5.77 12.50
CA GLN A 286 25.46 -4.47 11.83
C GLN A 286 24.03 -3.95 11.87
N VAL A 287 23.91 -2.65 12.10
CA VAL A 287 22.68 -1.86 12.03
C VAL A 287 22.78 -0.90 10.87
N TYR A 288 21.84 -1.02 9.95
CA TYR A 288 21.68 -0.10 8.83
C TYR A 288 20.45 0.75 9.02
N VAL A 289 20.43 1.92 8.40
CA VAL A 289 19.29 2.82 8.37
C VAL A 289 18.80 3.04 6.95
N THR A 290 17.49 3.10 6.78
CA THR A 290 16.84 3.49 5.52
C THR A 290 15.67 4.44 5.81
N ARG A 291 15.14 5.05 4.76
CA ARG A 291 13.82 5.68 4.84
C ARG A 291 12.75 4.59 4.95
N PRO A 292 11.66 4.81 5.71
CA PRO A 292 10.58 3.83 5.82
C PRO A 292 10.05 3.41 4.44
N GLY A 293 9.94 2.10 4.20
CA GLY A 293 9.47 1.54 2.93
C GLY A 293 10.58 1.16 1.95
N THR A 294 11.82 1.60 2.18
CA THR A 294 12.99 1.21 1.38
C THR A 294 13.54 -0.14 1.88
N LYS A 295 13.97 -1.00 0.93
CA LYS A 295 14.62 -2.27 1.25
C LYS A 295 16.14 -2.07 1.29
N LEU A 296 16.81 -2.86 2.13
CA LEU A 296 18.26 -3.11 2.02
C LEU A 296 18.57 -4.08 0.89
#